data_AF-A0A7C3YQZ9-F1
#
_entry.id   AF-A0A7C3YQZ9-F1
#
_cell.length_a   1.000
_cell.length_b   1.000
_cell.length_c   1.000
_cell.angle_alpha   90.00
_cell.angle_beta   90.00
_cell.angle_gamma   90.00
#
_symmetry.space_group_name_H-M   'P 1'
#
loop_
_entity.id
_entity.type
_entity.pdbx_description
1 polymer ?
#
loop_
_entity_poly.entity_id
_entity_poly.type
_entity_poly.pdbx_seq_one_letter_code
_entity_poly.pdbx_strand_id
1 'polypeptide(L)'
;MNEIKYGANTKRKIWLIAPGERAKYWDICVNRGIICAGWREAVEELKEKLIGIQDKATLEKEMTKFGYSNQDSGQLWKFLREVSKGDIVLAKKGAEKIIGVGVVKSEPKIDLELGEYPIYRKVKWYRTNLDLDSPKYFVQTITDVEKDVEKVPELKKIIEEVINEDSKKESGLEDSKLLNLLESKKQIILYGPPGTGKTWLAKKFVDENASNIYERAVFVTFHP
;
A
#
# COMPACT_ATOMS: atom_id res chain seq x y z
N MET A 1 17.26 8.03 28.57
CA MET A 1 15.85 7.70 28.27
C MET A 1 15.56 8.24 26.88
N ASN A 2 15.40 7.38 25.88
CA ASN A 2 15.01 7.82 24.53
C ASN A 2 13.49 7.67 24.42
N GLU A 3 12.78 8.79 24.42
CA GLU A 3 11.39 8.86 23.98
C GLU A 3 11.35 8.59 22.47
N ILE A 4 10.85 7.43 22.07
CA ILE A 4 10.43 7.21 20.69
C ILE A 4 9.02 7.79 20.58
N LYS A 5 8.91 8.98 19.97
CA LYS A 5 7.62 9.57 19.59
C LYS A 5 7.07 8.79 18.41
N TYR A 6 6.11 7.88 18.67
CA TYR A 6 5.34 7.22 17.62
C TYR A 6 4.25 8.16 17.10
N GLY A 7 4.63 9.04 16.18
CA GLY A 7 3.70 9.85 15.40
C GLY A 7 3.96 9.57 13.91
N ALA A 8 3.48 8.44 13.40
CA ALA A 8 3.42 8.22 11.97
C ALA A 8 2.10 8.80 11.45
N ASN A 9 2.18 9.75 10.55
CA ASN A 9 1.03 10.38 9.89
C ASN A 9 0.21 9.31 9.13
N THR A 10 -0.90 8.84 9.71
CA THR A 10 -1.71 7.67 9.29
C THR A 10 -2.67 7.95 8.14
N LYS A 11 -2.35 8.89 7.25
CA LYS A 11 -3.21 9.19 6.10
C LYS A 11 -2.83 8.29 4.91
N ARG A 12 -3.64 7.27 4.63
CA ARG A 12 -3.50 6.40 3.45
C ARG A 12 -3.61 7.26 2.20
N LYS A 13 -2.60 7.24 1.33
CA LYS A 13 -2.68 7.94 0.04
C LYS A 13 -3.55 7.16 -0.93
N ILE A 14 -4.09 7.86 -1.92
CA ILE A 14 -4.93 7.25 -2.97
C ILE A 14 -4.24 7.42 -4.31
N TRP A 15 -3.87 6.30 -4.92
CA TRP A 15 -3.11 6.26 -6.16
C TRP A 15 -3.97 5.78 -7.31
N LEU A 16 -4.05 6.58 -8.36
CA LEU A 16 -4.61 6.16 -9.63
C LEU A 16 -3.51 5.47 -10.45
N ILE A 17 -3.68 4.18 -10.78
CA ILE A 17 -2.67 3.37 -11.49
C ILE A 17 -3.30 2.65 -12.68
N ALA A 18 -2.66 2.73 -13.85
CA ALA A 18 -3.08 1.97 -15.03
C ALA A 18 -2.39 0.59 -15.05
N PRO A 19 -3.14 -0.54 -14.99
CA PRO A 19 -2.58 -1.88 -15.17
C PRO A 19 -2.35 -2.15 -16.66
N GLY A 20 -1.42 -1.41 -17.25
CA GLY A 20 -1.16 -1.44 -18.69
C GLY A 20 -2.01 -0.50 -19.52
N GLU A 21 -1.56 -0.29 -20.76
CA GLU A 21 -2.34 0.45 -21.76
C GLU A 21 -3.73 -0.18 -21.91
N ARG A 22 -4.78 0.64 -21.84
CA ARG A 22 -6.20 0.21 -21.86
C ARG A 22 -6.54 -0.89 -20.85
N ALA A 23 -5.79 -0.95 -19.74
CA ALA A 23 -5.92 -1.97 -18.70
C ALA A 23 -5.67 -3.40 -19.19
N LYS A 24 -4.79 -3.60 -20.19
CA LYS A 24 -4.51 -4.93 -20.76
C LYS A 24 -3.94 -5.96 -19.77
N TYR A 25 -3.35 -5.51 -18.65
CA TYR A 25 -2.86 -6.39 -17.57
C TYR A 25 -3.86 -6.56 -16.42
N TRP A 26 -5.09 -6.06 -16.55
CA TRP A 26 -6.07 -6.06 -15.46
C TRP A 26 -6.37 -7.46 -14.92
N ASP A 27 -6.65 -8.42 -15.80
CA ASP A 27 -6.99 -9.78 -15.38
C ASP A 27 -5.83 -10.45 -14.63
N ILE A 28 -4.60 -10.22 -15.09
CA ILE A 28 -3.38 -10.68 -14.39
C ILE A 28 -3.26 -10.01 -13.03
N CYS A 29 -3.49 -8.69 -12.94
CA CYS A 29 -3.45 -7.93 -11.70
C CYS A 29 -4.45 -8.46 -10.66
N VAL A 30 -5.68 -8.74 -11.09
CA VAL A 30 -6.72 -9.29 -10.21
C VAL A 30 -6.37 -10.71 -9.79
N ASN A 31 -6.09 -11.60 -10.75
CA ASN A 31 -5.87 -13.02 -10.49
C ASN A 31 -4.62 -13.28 -9.63
N ARG A 32 -3.55 -12.51 -9.82
CA ARG A 32 -2.31 -12.64 -9.02
C ARG A 32 -2.32 -11.78 -7.74
N GLY A 33 -3.34 -10.94 -7.53
CA GLY A 33 -3.40 -10.02 -6.39
C GLY A 33 -2.25 -9.01 -6.40
N ILE A 34 -2.05 -8.33 -7.54
CA ILE A 34 -0.97 -7.36 -7.76
C ILE A 34 -1.49 -6.10 -8.46
N ILE A 35 -0.68 -5.05 -8.47
CA ILE A 35 -0.71 -3.97 -9.46
C ILE A 35 0.67 -3.86 -10.09
N CYS A 36 0.74 -3.67 -11.41
CA CYS A 36 2.00 -3.65 -12.16
C CYS A 36 2.28 -2.31 -12.85
N ALA A 37 3.55 -2.07 -13.17
CA ALA A 37 4.12 -0.86 -13.75
C ALA A 37 5.17 -1.23 -14.81
N GLY A 38 5.30 -0.35 -15.83
CA GLY A 38 6.10 -0.55 -17.04
C GLY A 38 7.62 -0.41 -16.85
N TRP A 39 8.30 0.18 -17.84
CA TRP A 39 9.75 0.44 -17.87
C TRP A 39 10.65 -0.78 -18.12
N ARG A 40 10.17 -1.70 -18.98
CA ARG A 40 10.81 -2.99 -19.25
C ARG A 40 12.31 -2.91 -19.55
N GLU A 41 12.71 -2.10 -20.51
CA GLU A 41 14.11 -2.01 -20.95
C GLU A 41 15.06 -1.61 -19.80
N ALA A 42 14.67 -0.62 -18.99
CA ALA A 42 15.44 -0.21 -17.83
C ALA A 42 15.46 -1.30 -16.75
N VAL A 43 14.35 -2.03 -16.56
CA VAL A 43 14.25 -3.11 -15.58
C VAL A 43 15.11 -4.32 -15.97
N GLU A 44 15.22 -4.64 -17.26
CA GLU A 44 16.07 -5.75 -17.73
C GLU A 44 17.55 -5.49 -17.45
N GLU A 45 18.01 -4.26 -17.66
CA GLU A 45 19.40 -3.87 -17.46
C GLU A 45 19.71 -3.65 -15.98
N LEU A 46 18.85 -2.92 -15.26
CA LEU A 46 19.13 -2.51 -13.88
C LEU A 46 18.67 -3.55 -12.85
N LYS A 47 17.63 -4.34 -13.13
CA LYS A 47 17.10 -5.38 -12.23
C LYS A 47 16.90 -4.84 -10.81
N GLU A 48 17.38 -5.57 -9.80
CA GLU A 48 17.32 -5.17 -8.38
C GLU A 48 18.06 -3.86 -8.07
N LYS A 49 19.05 -3.45 -8.89
CA LYS A 49 19.72 -2.15 -8.73
C LYS A 49 18.70 -1.01 -8.84
N LEU A 50 17.69 -1.14 -9.70
CA LEU A 50 16.61 -0.16 -9.84
C LEU A 50 15.87 0.05 -8.52
N ILE A 51 15.48 -1.05 -7.85
CA ILE A 51 14.83 -1.02 -6.54
C ILE A 51 15.79 -0.49 -5.47
N GLY A 52 17.11 -0.62 -5.66
CA GLY A 52 18.12 -0.08 -4.75
C GLY A 52 18.33 1.45 -4.80
N ILE A 53 17.97 2.14 -5.88
CA ILE A 53 18.27 3.59 -6.04
C ILE A 53 17.47 4.45 -5.05
N GLN A 54 18.15 5.07 -4.07
CA GLN A 54 17.50 5.88 -3.03
C GLN A 54 17.43 7.38 -3.34
N ASP A 55 17.95 7.82 -4.49
CA ASP A 55 17.99 9.21 -4.90
C ASP A 55 17.23 9.43 -6.22
N LYS A 56 16.37 10.45 -6.25
CA LYS A 56 15.50 10.71 -7.40
C LYS A 56 16.28 11.19 -8.62
N ALA A 57 17.26 12.06 -8.44
CA ALA A 57 18.09 12.56 -9.53
C ALA A 57 18.92 11.43 -10.16
N THR A 58 19.39 10.50 -9.34
CA THR A 58 20.08 9.29 -9.79
C THR A 58 19.14 8.38 -10.60
N LEU A 59 17.89 8.18 -10.14
CA LEU A 59 16.91 7.42 -10.91
C LEU A 59 16.68 8.08 -12.28
N GLU A 60 16.38 9.38 -12.32
CA GLU A 60 16.15 10.13 -13.56
C GLU A 60 17.34 10.03 -14.52
N LYS A 61 18.58 10.12 -14.00
CA LYS A 61 19.80 9.96 -14.79
C LYS A 61 19.97 8.55 -15.35
N GLU A 62 19.61 7.51 -14.61
CA GLU A 62 19.67 6.14 -15.12
C GLU A 62 18.58 5.90 -16.17
N MET A 63 17.36 6.37 -15.91
CA MET A 63 16.20 6.16 -16.79
C MET A 63 16.35 6.87 -18.14
N THR A 64 16.96 8.06 -18.17
CA THR A 64 17.23 8.81 -19.42
C THR A 64 18.16 8.08 -20.39
N LYS A 65 19.02 7.16 -19.91
CA LYS A 65 19.86 6.32 -20.77
C LYS A 65 19.05 5.36 -21.66
N PHE A 66 17.81 5.06 -21.26
CA PHE A 66 16.87 4.21 -21.98
C PHE A 66 15.80 5.04 -22.71
N GLY A 67 16.01 6.35 -22.89
CA GLY A 67 15.08 7.23 -23.60
C GLY A 67 13.83 7.64 -22.81
N TYR A 68 13.72 7.28 -21.52
CA TYR A 68 12.61 7.73 -20.69
C TYR A 68 12.76 9.20 -20.29
N SER A 69 11.66 9.94 -20.34
CA SER A 69 11.65 11.34 -19.92
C SER A 69 11.75 11.47 -18.39
N ASN A 70 12.06 12.67 -17.89
CA ASN A 70 11.98 12.96 -16.46
C ASN A 70 10.56 12.77 -15.91
N GLN A 71 9.53 12.98 -16.74
CA GLN A 71 8.14 12.74 -16.35
C GLN A 71 7.86 11.25 -16.15
N ASP A 72 8.37 10.38 -17.03
CA ASP A 72 8.22 8.93 -16.90
C ASP A 72 9.00 8.40 -15.70
N SER A 73 10.23 8.89 -15.54
CA SER A 73 11.10 8.60 -14.39
C SER A 73 10.44 9.01 -13.08
N GLY A 74 9.76 10.15 -13.06
CA GLY A 74 8.99 10.61 -11.91
C GLY A 74 7.79 9.71 -11.57
N GLN A 75 7.15 9.09 -12.56
CA GLN A 75 6.08 8.11 -12.31
C GLN A 75 6.63 6.81 -11.73
N LEU A 76 7.75 6.34 -12.26
CA LEU A 76 8.46 5.19 -11.71
C LEU A 76 8.90 5.46 -10.25
N TRP A 77 9.44 6.65 -9.97
CA TRP A 77 9.80 7.07 -8.62
C TRP A 77 8.61 6.97 -7.66
N LYS A 78 7.45 7.49 -8.05
CA LYS A 78 6.21 7.38 -7.25
C LYS A 78 5.89 5.91 -6.95
N PHE A 79 5.91 5.04 -7.97
CA PHE A 79 5.64 3.61 -7.76
C PHE A 79 6.62 2.94 -6.79
N LEU A 80 7.91 3.25 -6.93
CA LEU A 80 8.98 2.59 -6.18
C LEU A 80 9.14 3.13 -4.76
N ARG A 81 8.79 4.40 -4.51
CA ARG A 81 9.15 5.11 -3.27
C ARG A 81 8.00 5.77 -2.54
N GLU A 82 7.00 6.27 -3.25
CA GLU A 82 5.90 7.02 -2.62
C GLU A 82 4.71 6.13 -2.33
N VAL A 83 4.40 5.18 -3.22
CA VAL A 83 3.38 4.15 -2.97
C VAL A 83 3.86 3.26 -1.83
N SER A 84 3.08 3.18 -0.76
CA SER A 84 3.44 2.46 0.47
C SER A 84 2.40 1.39 0.81
N LYS A 85 2.77 0.42 1.64
CA LYS A 85 1.80 -0.54 2.19
C LYS A 85 0.69 0.21 2.93
N GLY A 86 -0.55 -0.24 2.75
CA GLY A 86 -1.74 0.40 3.31
C GLY A 86 -2.38 1.46 2.41
N ASP A 87 -1.67 1.97 1.40
CA ASP A 87 -2.24 2.92 0.45
C ASP A 87 -3.35 2.28 -0.40
N ILE A 88 -4.27 3.12 -0.88
CA ILE A 88 -5.35 2.73 -1.77
C ILE A 88 -4.89 2.84 -3.22
N VAL A 89 -5.19 1.83 -4.03
CA VAL A 89 -4.98 1.84 -5.48
C VAL A 89 -6.34 1.83 -6.18
N LEU A 90 -6.52 2.79 -7.06
CA LEU A 90 -7.60 2.86 -8.03
C LEU A 90 -7.05 2.39 -9.38
N ALA A 91 -7.47 1.21 -9.83
CA ALA A 91 -7.13 0.72 -11.16
C ALA A 91 -7.98 1.44 -12.21
N LYS A 92 -7.35 1.99 -13.24
CA LYS A 92 -8.06 2.68 -14.33
C LYS A 92 -8.04 1.92 -15.65
N LYS A 93 -9.05 2.18 -16.48
CA LYS A 93 -9.10 1.81 -17.90
C LYS A 93 -9.24 3.06 -18.75
N GLY A 94 -8.26 3.33 -19.60
CA GLY A 94 -8.22 4.55 -20.40
C GLY A 94 -7.99 5.81 -19.57
N ALA A 95 -8.56 6.93 -20.01
CA ALA A 95 -8.42 8.23 -19.34
C ALA A 95 -9.53 8.52 -18.32
N GLU A 96 -10.65 7.79 -18.39
CA GLU A 96 -11.91 8.22 -17.79
C GLU A 96 -12.56 7.18 -16.87
N LYS A 97 -12.12 5.92 -16.83
CA LYS A 97 -12.82 4.88 -16.06
C LYS A 97 -11.98 4.28 -14.95
N ILE A 98 -12.59 4.08 -13.79
CA ILE A 98 -12.09 3.28 -12.67
C ILE A 98 -12.73 1.90 -12.72
N ILE A 99 -11.90 0.87 -12.76
CA ILE A 99 -12.32 -0.53 -12.89
C ILE A 99 -12.12 -1.36 -11.62
N GLY A 100 -11.32 -0.86 -10.67
CA GLY A 100 -11.13 -1.54 -9.40
C GLY A 100 -10.51 -0.70 -8.31
N VAL A 101 -10.70 -1.16 -7.07
CA VAL A 101 -10.17 -0.56 -5.85
C VAL A 101 -9.52 -1.66 -5.01
N GLY A 102 -8.29 -1.40 -4.58
CA GLY A 102 -7.50 -2.32 -3.77
C GLY A 102 -6.59 -1.61 -2.78
N VAL A 103 -5.99 -2.39 -1.89
CA VAL A 103 -5.03 -1.90 -0.88
C VAL A 103 -3.67 -2.52 -1.13
N VAL A 104 -2.61 -1.71 -1.12
CA VAL A 104 -1.21 -2.16 -1.29
C VAL A 104 -0.76 -2.98 -0.08
N LYS A 105 -0.20 -4.16 -0.33
CA LYS A 105 0.25 -5.12 0.69
C LYS A 105 1.73 -5.46 0.64
N SER A 106 2.50 -4.91 -0.31
CA SER A 106 3.95 -5.14 -0.35
C SER A 106 4.78 -3.94 -0.78
N GLU A 107 6.08 -4.05 -0.47
CA GLU A 107 7.16 -3.34 -1.17
C GLU A 107 7.17 -3.68 -2.67
N PRO A 108 7.81 -2.86 -3.53
CA PRO A 108 7.87 -3.14 -4.95
C PRO A 108 8.81 -4.33 -5.20
N LYS A 109 8.50 -5.10 -6.23
CA LYS A 109 9.25 -6.27 -6.68
C LYS A 109 9.33 -6.29 -8.20
N ILE A 110 10.28 -7.03 -8.73
CA ILE A 110 10.42 -7.27 -10.17
C ILE A 110 10.10 -8.74 -10.48
N ASP A 111 9.31 -8.95 -11.52
CA ASP A 111 9.01 -10.23 -12.13
C ASP A 111 9.08 -10.06 -13.66
N LEU A 112 10.17 -10.53 -14.27
CA LEU A 112 10.39 -10.41 -15.71
C LEU A 112 9.41 -11.26 -16.53
N GLU A 113 8.69 -12.21 -15.92
CA GLU A 113 7.69 -13.02 -16.61
C GLU A 113 6.39 -12.25 -16.87
N LEU A 114 6.20 -11.07 -16.24
CA LEU A 114 5.09 -10.16 -16.51
C LEU A 114 5.24 -9.39 -17.85
N GLY A 115 6.29 -9.65 -18.63
CA GLY A 115 6.49 -9.00 -19.93
C GLY A 115 6.79 -7.51 -19.79
N GLU A 116 6.03 -6.66 -20.48
CA GLU A 116 6.24 -5.21 -20.56
C GLU A 116 6.06 -4.45 -19.23
N TYR A 117 5.36 -5.04 -18.25
CA TYR A 117 5.08 -4.44 -16.94
C TYR A 117 5.69 -5.24 -15.80
N PRO A 118 7.04 -5.33 -15.73
CA PRO A 118 7.74 -6.26 -14.84
C PRO A 118 7.78 -5.81 -13.39
N ILE A 119 7.46 -4.55 -13.08
CA ILE A 119 7.50 -4.04 -11.71
C ILE A 119 6.12 -4.21 -11.10
N TYR A 120 6.02 -4.78 -9.90
CA TYR A 120 4.74 -4.98 -9.25
C TYR A 120 4.76 -4.75 -7.75
N ARG A 121 3.57 -4.51 -7.19
CA ARG A 121 3.29 -4.57 -5.76
C ARG A 121 2.13 -5.51 -5.53
N LYS A 122 2.14 -6.27 -4.44
CA LYS A 122 0.97 -7.05 -4.02
C LYS A 122 -0.16 -6.10 -3.64
N VAL A 123 -1.37 -6.42 -4.10
CA VAL A 123 -2.59 -5.67 -3.82
C VAL A 123 -3.68 -6.64 -3.43
N LYS A 124 -4.40 -6.31 -2.36
CA LYS A 124 -5.67 -6.96 -2.05
C LYS A 124 -6.78 -6.17 -2.72
N TRP A 125 -7.40 -6.75 -3.75
CA TRP A 125 -8.51 -6.14 -4.45
C TRP A 125 -9.82 -6.35 -3.68
N TYR A 126 -10.61 -5.28 -3.54
CA TYR A 126 -11.91 -5.28 -2.84
C TYR A 126 -13.09 -5.05 -3.77
N ARG A 127 -12.86 -4.33 -4.87
CA ARG A 127 -13.82 -4.11 -5.96
C ARG A 127 -13.06 -4.30 -7.28
N THR A 128 -13.59 -5.09 -8.20
CA THR A 128 -12.89 -5.47 -9.45
C THR A 128 -13.74 -5.37 -10.71
N ASN A 129 -15.00 -4.96 -10.59
CA ASN A 129 -15.94 -4.81 -11.70
C ASN A 129 -16.65 -3.46 -11.59
N LEU A 130 -15.86 -2.40 -11.46
CA LEU A 130 -16.37 -1.03 -11.42
C LEU A 130 -16.45 -0.44 -12.83
N ASP A 131 -17.38 0.50 -13.01
CA ASP A 131 -17.46 1.37 -14.19
C ASP A 131 -17.80 2.79 -13.72
N LEU A 132 -16.86 3.37 -12.96
CA LEU A 132 -17.01 4.70 -12.39
C LEU A 132 -16.16 5.71 -13.14
N ASP A 133 -16.64 6.95 -13.18
CA ASP A 133 -15.87 8.04 -13.77
C ASP A 133 -14.62 8.33 -12.94
N SER A 134 -13.52 8.52 -13.64
CA SER A 134 -12.24 8.88 -13.07
C SER A 134 -12.38 10.27 -12.44
N PRO A 135 -11.87 10.47 -11.21
CA PRO A 135 -11.92 11.76 -10.54
C PRO A 135 -11.11 12.86 -11.28
N LYS A 136 -10.33 12.47 -12.29
CA LYS A 136 -9.54 13.36 -13.14
C LYS A 136 -9.36 12.77 -14.55
N TYR A 137 -9.38 13.63 -15.57
CA TYR A 137 -8.96 13.25 -16.92
C TYR A 137 -7.46 12.96 -16.93
N PHE A 138 -7.07 11.74 -17.31
CA PHE A 138 -5.76 11.22 -16.90
C PHE A 138 -4.94 10.56 -18.01
N VAL A 139 -3.85 11.22 -18.41
CA VAL A 139 -2.89 10.74 -19.43
C VAL A 139 -1.71 9.95 -18.83
N GLN A 140 -1.38 10.15 -17.56
CA GLN A 140 -0.20 9.54 -16.91
C GLN A 140 -0.49 8.12 -16.37
N THR A 141 0.55 7.40 -15.92
CA THR A 141 0.45 6.03 -15.38
C THR A 141 0.13 6.03 -13.89
N ILE A 142 0.69 6.96 -13.10
CA ILE A 142 0.55 6.99 -11.63
C ILE A 142 0.37 8.42 -11.12
N THR A 143 -0.66 8.67 -10.30
CA THR A 143 -0.90 9.97 -9.63
C THR A 143 -1.61 9.83 -8.30
N ASP A 144 -1.20 10.66 -7.34
CA ASP A 144 -1.92 10.88 -6.08
C ASP A 144 -3.18 11.71 -6.37
N VAL A 145 -4.35 11.16 -6.07
CA VAL A 145 -5.66 11.74 -6.35
C VAL A 145 -6.46 12.01 -5.08
N GLU A 146 -5.81 12.07 -3.92
CA GLU A 146 -6.49 12.22 -2.63
C GLU A 146 -7.52 13.37 -2.61
N LYS A 147 -7.14 14.53 -3.12
CA LYS A 147 -8.02 15.72 -3.18
C LYS A 147 -9.07 15.67 -4.29
N ASP A 148 -8.83 14.85 -5.31
CA ASP A 148 -9.73 14.74 -6.47
C ASP A 148 -10.86 13.74 -6.21
N VAL A 149 -10.64 12.74 -5.36
CA VAL A 149 -11.66 11.76 -4.94
C VAL A 149 -12.87 12.43 -4.28
N GLU A 150 -12.68 13.57 -3.59
CA GLU A 150 -13.79 14.32 -2.98
C GLU A 150 -14.84 14.80 -4.01
N LYS A 151 -14.46 14.92 -5.29
CA LYS A 151 -15.35 15.35 -6.38
C LYS A 151 -16.22 14.23 -6.92
N VAL A 152 -15.97 12.97 -6.54
CA VAL A 152 -16.72 11.79 -6.98
C VAL A 152 -17.29 11.08 -5.75
N PRO A 153 -18.49 11.46 -5.27
CA PRO A 153 -19.03 10.97 -4.00
C PRO A 153 -19.17 9.45 -3.92
N GLU A 154 -19.53 8.81 -5.02
CA GLU A 154 -19.68 7.35 -5.09
C GLU A 154 -18.34 6.63 -4.92
N LEU A 155 -17.28 7.14 -5.55
CA LEU A 155 -15.92 6.63 -5.40
C LEU A 155 -15.41 6.84 -3.97
N LYS A 156 -15.67 8.01 -3.38
CA LYS A 156 -15.33 8.30 -1.98
C LYS A 156 -15.97 7.28 -1.04
N LYS A 157 -17.27 7.01 -1.20
CA LYS A 157 -18.00 6.02 -0.40
C LYS A 157 -17.37 4.63 -0.52
N ILE A 158 -17.04 4.19 -1.73
CA ILE A 158 -16.38 2.89 -1.96
C ILE A 158 -15.03 2.83 -1.25
N ILE A 159 -14.24 3.90 -1.31
CA ILE A 159 -12.93 3.95 -0.66
C ILE A 159 -13.07 3.87 0.86
N GLU A 160 -14.02 4.59 1.45
CA GLU A 160 -14.32 4.51 2.89
C GLU A 160 -14.75 3.10 3.31
N GLU A 161 -15.59 2.43 2.52
CA GLU A 161 -15.96 1.02 2.74
C GLU A 161 -14.75 0.10 2.67
N VAL A 162 -13.88 0.26 1.66
CA VAL A 162 -12.66 -0.55 1.48
C VAL A 162 -11.70 -0.37 2.66
N ILE A 163 -11.49 0.86 3.13
CA ILE A 163 -10.65 1.14 4.30
C ILE A 163 -11.20 0.40 5.52
N ASN A 164 -12.51 0.48 5.75
CA ASN A 164 -13.15 -0.20 6.87
C ASN A 164 -13.07 -1.74 6.76
N GLU A 165 -13.29 -2.31 5.58
CA GLU A 165 -13.16 -3.75 5.35
C GLU A 165 -11.72 -4.26 5.53
N ASP A 166 -10.74 -3.45 5.15
CA ASP A 166 -9.32 -3.77 5.28
C ASP A 166 -8.87 -3.78 6.73
N SER A 167 -9.26 -2.76 7.49
CA SER A 167 -8.99 -2.70 8.94
C SER A 167 -9.61 -3.87 9.71
N LYS A 168 -10.85 -4.28 9.36
CA LYS A 168 -11.54 -5.40 10.00
C LYS A 168 -10.90 -6.77 9.73
N LYS A 169 -10.19 -6.93 8.60
CA LYS A 169 -9.54 -8.19 8.23
C LYS A 169 -8.08 -8.27 8.68
N GLU A 170 -7.44 -7.15 8.99
CA GLU A 170 -6.09 -7.12 9.59
C GLU A 170 -6.11 -7.30 11.11
N SER A 171 -7.22 -6.97 11.79
CA SER A 171 -7.46 -7.51 13.13
C SER A 171 -7.73 -9.00 13.02
N GLY A 172 -6.74 -9.84 13.35
CA GLY A 172 -6.96 -11.28 13.44
C GLY A 172 -8.08 -11.60 14.42
N LEU A 173 -8.66 -12.81 14.33
CA LEU A 173 -9.60 -13.32 15.35
C LEU A 173 -9.01 -13.16 16.78
N GLU A 174 -7.68 -13.22 16.89
CA GLU A 174 -6.92 -12.99 18.13
C GLU A 174 -6.93 -11.52 18.58
N ASP A 175 -6.77 -10.55 17.68
CA ASP A 175 -6.77 -9.12 18.01
C ASP A 175 -8.16 -8.66 18.46
N SER A 176 -9.22 -9.11 17.78
CA SER A 176 -10.60 -8.83 18.20
C SER A 176 -10.92 -9.40 19.58
N LYS A 177 -10.39 -10.60 19.90
CA LYS A 177 -10.53 -11.21 21.22
C LYS A 177 -9.75 -10.45 22.29
N LEU A 178 -8.52 -10.02 21.98
CA LEU A 178 -7.70 -9.20 22.88
C LEU A 178 -8.34 -7.85 23.15
N LEU A 179 -8.88 -7.17 22.13
CA LEU A 179 -9.63 -5.91 22.29
C LEU A 179 -10.83 -6.09 23.19
N ASN A 180 -11.70 -7.08 22.90
CA ASN A 180 -12.89 -7.34 23.72
C ASN A 180 -12.53 -7.67 25.19
N LEU A 181 -11.45 -8.42 25.40
CA LEU A 181 -10.95 -8.74 26.74
C LEU A 181 -10.38 -7.50 27.45
N LEU A 182 -9.64 -6.63 26.75
CA LEU A 182 -9.13 -5.38 27.32
C LEU A 182 -10.26 -4.41 27.64
N GLU A 183 -11.26 -4.28 26.77
CA GLU A 183 -12.41 -3.41 27.01
C GLU A 183 -13.20 -3.83 28.25
N SER A 184 -13.42 -5.14 28.41
CA SER A 184 -14.22 -5.71 29.52
C SER A 184 -13.45 -5.90 30.82
N LYS A 185 -12.16 -6.28 30.78
CA LYS A 185 -11.34 -6.61 31.97
C LYS A 185 -10.31 -5.55 32.32
N LYS A 186 -10.07 -4.57 31.44
CA LYS A 186 -9.06 -3.49 31.55
C LYS A 186 -7.60 -3.95 31.56
N GLN A 187 -7.33 -5.23 31.79
CA GLN A 187 -6.00 -5.81 31.84
C GLN A 187 -5.98 -7.24 31.30
N ILE A 188 -4.88 -7.63 30.64
CA ILE A 188 -4.65 -8.99 30.13
C ILE A 188 -3.25 -9.43 30.54
N ILE A 189 -3.13 -10.70 30.93
CA ILE A 189 -1.84 -11.38 31.13
C ILE A 189 -1.68 -12.42 30.03
N LEU A 190 -0.67 -12.27 29.18
CA LEU A 190 -0.27 -13.30 28.23
C LEU A 190 0.68 -14.27 28.93
N TYR A 191 0.28 -15.53 29.07
CA TYR A 191 1.07 -16.58 29.74
C TYR A 191 1.36 -17.76 28.79
N GLY A 192 2.38 -18.56 29.10
CA GLY A 192 2.78 -19.73 28.32
C GLY A 192 4.30 -19.95 28.27
N PRO A 193 4.77 -21.07 27.68
CA PRO A 193 6.19 -21.44 27.63
C PRO A 193 7.12 -20.35 27.07
N PRO A 194 8.40 -20.30 27.45
CA PRO A 194 9.35 -19.36 26.84
C PRO A 194 9.44 -19.58 25.32
N GLY A 195 9.61 -18.50 24.55
CA GLY A 195 9.69 -18.57 23.08
C GLY A 195 8.36 -18.57 22.32
N THR A 196 7.19 -18.60 22.98
CA THR A 196 5.87 -18.63 22.31
C THR A 196 5.37 -17.27 21.78
N GLY A 197 6.25 -16.28 21.62
CA GLY A 197 5.89 -15.00 20.98
C GLY A 197 5.03 -14.04 21.80
N LYS A 198 4.80 -14.26 23.10
CA LYS A 198 3.96 -13.38 23.97
C LYS A 198 4.36 -11.90 23.91
N THR A 199 5.65 -11.60 24.02
CA THR A 199 6.18 -10.24 23.93
C THR A 199 5.99 -9.64 22.54
N TRP A 200 6.14 -10.46 21.49
CA TRP A 200 5.89 -10.03 20.11
C TRP A 200 4.42 -9.70 19.89
N LEU A 201 3.51 -10.54 20.38
CA LEU A 201 2.06 -10.33 20.28
C LEU A 201 1.63 -9.04 21.00
N ALA A 202 2.12 -8.80 22.22
CA ALA A 202 1.83 -7.57 22.94
C ALA A 202 2.31 -6.32 22.20
N LYS A 203 3.51 -6.37 21.60
CA LYS A 203 4.06 -5.28 20.79
C LYS A 203 3.25 -5.04 19.53
N LYS A 204 3.03 -6.09 18.74
CA LYS A 204 2.24 -6.05 17.51
C LYS A 204 0.84 -5.49 17.79
N PHE A 205 0.15 -6.00 18.81
CA PHE A 205 -1.19 -5.55 19.17
C PHE A 205 -1.22 -4.06 19.51
N VAL A 206 -0.25 -3.57 20.27
CA VAL A 206 -0.12 -2.13 20.57
C VAL A 206 0.18 -1.35 19.30
N ASP A 207 1.14 -1.77 18.48
CA ASP A 207 1.52 -1.08 17.24
C ASP A 207 0.33 -0.94 16.27
N GLU A 208 -0.52 -1.97 16.19
CA GLU A 208 -1.69 -2.00 15.30
C GLU A 208 -2.91 -1.23 15.83
N ASN A 209 -3.02 -1.02 17.15
CA ASN A 209 -4.20 -0.42 17.78
C ASN A 209 -3.95 0.91 18.51
N ALA A 210 -2.70 1.28 18.78
CA ALA A 210 -2.34 2.49 19.52
C ALA A 210 -2.86 3.76 18.83
N SER A 211 -2.84 3.81 17.49
CA SER A 211 -3.33 4.96 16.72
C SER A 211 -4.82 5.25 16.91
N ASN A 212 -5.61 4.24 17.31
CA ASN A 212 -7.07 4.38 17.44
C ASN A 212 -7.54 4.53 18.90
N ILE A 213 -6.74 4.12 19.89
CA ILE A 213 -7.23 3.92 21.27
C ILE A 213 -6.29 4.50 22.35
N TYR A 214 -4.97 4.59 22.10
CA TYR A 214 -4.00 4.91 23.15
C TYR A 214 -3.04 6.02 22.71
N GLU A 215 -3.16 7.21 23.29
CA GLU A 215 -2.23 8.33 23.03
C GLU A 215 -0.77 8.00 23.41
N ARG A 216 -0.55 7.06 24.34
CA ARG A 216 0.78 6.66 24.82
C ARG A 216 0.80 5.18 25.26
N ALA A 217 1.74 4.41 24.73
CA ALA A 217 2.07 3.07 25.21
C ALA A 217 3.53 3.04 25.71
N VAL A 218 3.76 2.39 26.86
CA VAL A 218 5.10 2.26 27.48
C VAL A 218 5.37 0.79 27.75
N PHE A 219 6.53 0.30 27.30
CA PHE A 219 7.00 -1.06 27.59
C PHE A 219 7.92 -1.05 28.80
N VAL A 220 7.51 -1.76 29.86
CA VAL A 220 8.27 -1.93 31.10
C VAL A 220 8.56 -3.41 31.31
N THR A 221 9.75 -3.74 31.80
CA THR A 221 10.14 -5.11 32.18
C THR A 221 10.32 -5.15 33.69
N PHE A 222 9.56 -6.02 34.36
CA PHE A 222 9.67 -6.23 35.80
C PHE A 222 10.91 -7.07 36.12
N HIS A 223 11.62 -6.67 37.17
CA HIS A 223 12.74 -7.42 37.75
C HIS A 223 12.49 -7.54 39.27
N PRO A 224 13.02 -8.57 39.94
CA PRO A 224 12.86 -8.78 41.39
C PRO A 224 13.39 -7.64 42.25
#